data_AF-A0A354CKR3-F1
#
_entry.id   AF-A0A354CKR3-F1
#
_cell.length_a   1.000
_cell.length_b   1.000
_cell.length_c   1.000
_cell.angle_alpha   90.00
_cell.angle_beta   90.00
_cell.angle_gamma   90.00
#
_symmetry.space_group_name_H-M   'P 1'
#
loop_
_entity.id
_entity.type
_entity.pdbx_description
1 polymer ?
#
loop_
_entity_poly.entity_id
_entity_poly.type
_entity_poly.pdbx_seq_one_letter_code
_entity_poly.pdbx_strand_id
1 'polypeptide(L)' 'MILQVHDELLIETYEDEVDAVRQILIDNMTNAASLRVPLEVDVKEGHDWLEAH' A
#
# COMPACT_ATOMS: atom_id res chain seq x y z
N MET A 1 -3.61 8.97 2.14
CA MET A 1 -2.54 8.91 1.11
C MET A 1 -1.74 10.19 1.19
N ILE A 2 -0.43 10.08 1.40
CA ILE A 2 0.44 11.22 1.66
C ILE A 2 1.33 11.49 0.45
N LEU A 3 1.92 10.42 -0.10
CA LEU A 3 2.89 10.52 -1.17
C LEU A 3 2.72 9.35 -2.14
N GLN A 4 3.02 9.61 -3.41
CA GLN A 4 3.23 8.59 -4.43
C GLN A 4 4.58 8.84 -5.09
N VAL A 5 5.40 7.80 -5.18
CA VAL A 5 6.72 7.85 -5.80
C VAL A 5 6.83 6.65 -6.71
N HIS A 6 6.83 6.89 -8.03
CA HIS A 6 6.85 5.82 -9.03
C HIS A 6 5.72 4.79 -8.83
N ASP A 7 6.04 3.57 -8.43
CA ASP A 7 5.12 2.45 -8.18
C ASP A 7 4.78 2.27 -6.70
N GLU A 8 5.31 3.12 -5.82
CA GLU A 8 5.08 3.06 -4.37
C GLU A 8 4.06 4.11 -3.89
N LEU A 9 3.24 3.70 -2.92
CA LEU A 9 2.30 4.56 -2.20
C LEU A 9 2.68 4.61 -0.71
N LEU A 10 2.85 5.82 -0.17
CA LEU A 10 3.07 6.04 1.27
C LEU A 10 1.76 6.51 1.93
N ILE A 11 1.31 5.77 2.92
CA ILE A 11 0.07 6.01 3.66
C ILE A 11 0.40 6.06 5.16
N GLU A 12 -0.04 7.10 5.87
CA GLU A 12 -0.20 7.04 7.32
C GLU A 12 -1.63 6.64 7.65
N THR A 13 -1.76 5.86 8.72
CA THR A 13 -3.01 5.37 9.27
C THR A 13 -2.90 5.37 10.80
N TYR A 14 -4.03 5.33 11.50
CA TYR A 14 -4.02 5.05 12.93
C TYR A 14 -3.58 3.61 13.20
N GLU A 15 -2.96 3.36 14.35
CA GLU A 15 -2.42 2.04 14.74
C GLU A 15 -3.50 0.95 14.76
N ASP A 16 -4.71 1.29 15.17
CA ASP A 16 -5.87 0.38 15.21
C ASP A 16 -6.52 0.14 13.84
N GLU A 17 -6.12 0.90 12.82
CA GLU A 17 -6.64 0.81 11.45
C GLU A 17 -5.66 0.14 10.46
N VAL A 18 -4.45 -0.24 10.91
CA VAL A 18 -3.38 -0.79 10.05
C VAL A 18 -3.88 -1.95 9.19
N ASP A 19 -4.54 -2.94 9.79
CA ASP A 19 -5.02 -4.13 9.06
C ASP A 19 -6.10 -3.77 8.02
N ALA A 20 -7.00 -2.84 8.36
CA ALA A 20 -8.07 -2.41 7.48
C ALA A 20 -7.49 -1.64 6.28
N VAL A 21 -6.57 -0.72 6.53
CA VAL A 21 -5.89 0.05 5.48
C VAL A 21 -5.04 -0.86 4.60
N ARG A 22 -4.32 -1.83 5.18
CA ARG A 22 -3.55 -2.83 4.45
C ARG A 22 -4.41 -3.60 3.46
N GLN A 23 -5.56 -4.10 3.89
CA GLN A 23 -6.47 -4.85 3.03
C GLN A 23 -7.01 -3.98 1.88
N ILE A 24 -7.40 -2.74 2.19
CA ILE A 24 -7.85 -1.77 1.18
C ILE A 24 -6.75 -1.51 0.13
N LEU A 25 -5.50 -1.36 0.54
CA LEU A 25 -4.40 -1.11 -0.38
C LEU A 25 -4.15 -2.28 -1.31
N ILE A 26 -4.06 -3.50 -0.77
CA ILE A 26 -3.85 -4.71 -1.57
C ILE A 26 -4.98 -4.87 -2.59
N ASP A 27 -6.23 -4.79 -2.13
CA ASP A 27 -7.39 -5.01 -2.99
C ASP A 27 -7.48 -3.97 -4.11
N ASN A 28 -7.26 -2.69 -3.80
CA ASN A 28 -7.35 -1.64 -4.81
C ASN A 28 -6.16 -1.65 -5.77
N MET A 29 -4.93 -1.89 -5.29
CA MET A 29 -3.74 -1.84 -6.13
C MET A 29 -3.63 -3.07 -7.05
N THR A 30 -3.92 -4.27 -6.55
CA THR A 30 -3.91 -5.50 -7.38
C THR A 30 -4.97 -5.45 -8.48
N ASN A 31 -6.11 -4.78 -8.22
CA ASN A 31 -7.22 -4.68 -9.17
C ASN A 31 -7.27 -3.32 -9.91
N ALA A 32 -6.24 -2.48 -9.77
CA ALA A 32 -6.25 -1.13 -10.33
C ALA A 32 -6.35 -1.11 -11.87
N ALA A 33 -5.89 -2.17 -12.54
CA ALA A 33 -5.96 -2.30 -13.99
C ALA A 33 -6.13 -3.77 -14.42
N SER A 34 -6.88 -3.97 -15.51
CA SER A 34 -6.99 -5.29 -16.16
C SER A 34 -5.84 -5.45 -17.15
N LEU A 35 -4.80 -6.17 -16.73
CA LEU A 35 -3.61 -6.44 -17.53
C LEU A 35 -3.51 -7.93 -17.87
N ARG A 36 -2.73 -8.26 -18.91
CA ARG A 36 -2.47 -9.68 -19.27
C ARG A 36 -1.66 -10.43 -18.21
N VAL A 37 -0.95 -9.71 -17.36
CA VAL A 37 -0.17 -10.22 -16.23
C VAL A 37 -0.75 -9.56 -14.98
N PRO A 38 -1.03 -10.32 -13.90
CA PRO A 38 -1.59 -9.76 -12.67
C PRO A 38 -0.62 -8.76 -12.03
N LEU A 39 -1.17 -7.72 -11.40
CA LEU A 39 -0.41 -6.79 -10.59
C LEU A 39 -0.20 -7.40 -9.19
N GLU A 40 1.05 -7.53 -8.79
CA GLU A 40 1.41 -7.93 -7.43
C GLU A 40 1.67 -6.67 -6.59
N VAL A 41 1.31 -6.74 -5.31
CA VAL A 41 1.43 -5.62 -4.36
C VAL A 41 2.14 -6.14 -3.12
N ASP A 42 3.23 -5.49 -2.74
CA ASP A 42 3.89 -5.71 -1.46
C ASP A 42 3.53 -4.57 -0.51
N VAL A 43 3.28 -4.90 0.76
CA VAL A 43 2.92 -3.92 1.78
C VAL A 43 3.82 -4.10 2.99
N LYS A 44 4.51 -3.02 3.32
CA LYS A 44 5.35 -2.89 4.51
C LYS A 44 4.78 -1.82 5.43
N GLU A 45 5.06 -1.97 6.70
CA GLU A 45 4.61 -1.08 7.78
C GLU A 45 5.81 -0.74 8.65
N GLY A 46 5.80 0.46 9.23
CA GLY A 46 6.86 0.98 10.08
C GLY A 46 6.39 2.25 10.77
N HIS A 47 7.05 2.62 11.87
CA HIS A 47 6.70 3.84 12.61
C HIS A 47 7.28 5.11 11.97
N ASP A 48 8.22 4.94 11.04
CA ASP A 48 8.73 5.98 10.18
C ASP A 48 8.96 5.43 8.76
N TRP A 49 9.32 6.32 7.84
CA TRP A 49 9.53 5.95 6.44
C TRP A 49 10.72 5.00 6.23
N LEU A 50 11.75 5.07 7.07
CA LEU A 50 12.91 4.18 6.94
C LEU A 50 12.54 2.73 7.31
N GLU A 51 11.69 2.56 8.32
CA GLU A 51 11.19 1.25 8.73
C GLU A 51 10.17 0.65 7.74
N ALA A 52 9.36 1.51 7.11
CA ALA A 52 8.31 1.10 6.18
C ALA A 52 8.78 0.85 4.74
N HIS A 53 10.04 1.15 4.40
CA HIS A 53 10.61 0.96 3.05
C HIS A 53 11.31 -0.40 2.91
#